data_AF-A0A3E4LRN6-F1
#
_entry.id   AF-A0A3E4LRN6-F1
#
_cell.length_a   1.000
_cell.length_b   1.000
_cell.length_c   1.000
_cell.angle_alpha   90.00
_cell.angle_beta   90.00
_cell.angle_gamma   90.00
#
_symmetry.space_group_name_H-M   'P 1'
#
loop_
_entity.id
_entity.type
_entity.pdbx_description
1 polymer ?
#
loop_
_entity_poly.entity_id
_entity_poly.type
_entity_poly.pdbx_seq_one_letter_code
_entity_poly.pdbx_strand_id
1 'polypeptide(L)'
;MFCKYCGENNVDGAKFCKNCGKPLMTTSSADGTAAGYNPEMTPGYTPTSQQNHKKTGIIAIVAIVAAVLIAVAVIFSIFHAVKGRSPEKTVDQLVTSMFKLDADGIIDTFPKEAVNKLKEEGNWDDEYDDLVSGIESIAQSVGEYVDLEKMCSYKITETKDATEDEIAEIQEDYDDEGIDVKIKDAKIMTVELTINIPIYGSETDSEDIVVIKIGNSWYIDPMNFSL
;
A
#
# COMPACT_ATOMS: atom_id res chain seq x y z
N MET A 1 14.11 -8.98 33.70
CA MET A 1 14.76 -9.93 32.76
C MET A 1 14.98 -9.28 31.39
N PHE A 2 16.06 -9.61 30.69
CA PHE A 2 16.35 -9.04 29.37
C PHE A 2 15.76 -9.87 28.22
N CYS A 3 15.29 -9.21 27.16
CA CYS A 3 14.76 -9.88 25.98
C CYS A 3 15.89 -10.46 25.11
N LYS A 4 15.91 -11.79 24.92
CA LYS A 4 16.91 -12.47 24.07
C LYS A 4 16.88 -12.09 22.58
N TYR A 5 15.86 -11.38 22.12
CA TYR A 5 15.68 -10.99 20.71
C TYR A 5 16.05 -9.52 20.41
N CYS A 6 15.98 -8.62 21.40
CA CYS A 6 16.22 -7.17 21.18
C CYS A 6 17.01 -6.48 22.30
N GLY A 7 17.36 -7.18 23.39
CA GLY A 7 18.12 -6.61 24.50
C GLY A 7 17.33 -5.76 25.50
N GLU A 8 16.03 -5.54 25.31
CA GLU A 8 15.21 -4.71 26.21
C GLU A 8 15.11 -5.28 27.64
N ASN A 9 15.16 -4.41 28.66
CA ASN A 9 14.90 -4.82 30.05
C ASN A 9 13.39 -4.82 30.36
N ASN A 10 12.87 -5.96 30.76
CA ASN A 10 11.48 -6.20 31.09
C ASN A 10 11.32 -6.56 32.58
N VAL A 11 10.16 -6.29 33.16
CA VAL A 11 9.86 -6.72 34.53
C VAL A 11 9.91 -8.25 34.65
N ASP A 12 10.36 -8.77 35.78
CA ASP A 12 10.43 -10.23 35.98
C ASP A 12 9.02 -10.83 36.01
N GLY A 13 8.85 -11.98 35.36
CA GLY A 13 7.53 -12.60 35.15
C GLY A 13 6.78 -12.12 33.90
N ALA A 14 7.27 -11.10 33.17
CA ALA A 14 6.65 -10.66 31.93
C ALA A 14 6.59 -11.80 30.89
N LYS A 15 5.40 -12.04 30.31
CA LYS A 15 5.20 -13.08 29.29
C LYS A 15 5.75 -12.68 27.91
N PHE A 16 5.70 -11.38 27.58
CA PHE A 16 6.10 -10.81 26.29
C PHE A 16 6.99 -9.57 26.49
N CYS A 17 7.81 -9.25 25.50
CA CYS A 17 8.69 -8.08 25.52
C CYS A 17 7.91 -6.79 25.25
N LYS A 18 8.02 -5.81 26.16
CA LYS A 18 7.34 -4.50 26.06
C LYS A 18 7.75 -3.66 24.82
N ASN A 19 8.89 -3.98 24.20
CA ASN A 19 9.47 -3.21 23.09
C ASN A 19 9.32 -3.94 21.73
N CYS A 20 9.38 -5.28 21.70
CA CYS A 20 9.31 -6.04 20.43
C CYS A 20 8.23 -7.12 20.35
N GLY A 21 7.32 -7.20 21.35
CA GLY A 21 6.20 -8.14 21.38
C GLY A 21 6.55 -9.63 21.55
N LYS A 22 7.79 -10.06 21.28
CA LYS A 22 8.17 -11.47 21.30
C LYS A 22 8.10 -12.08 22.71
N PRO A 23 7.69 -13.36 22.85
CA PRO A 23 7.58 -14.03 24.14
C PRO A 23 8.92 -14.14 24.85
N LEU A 24 8.91 -13.87 26.15
CA LEU A 24 10.07 -13.92 27.04
C LEU A 24 10.16 -15.26 27.79
N MET A 25 9.02 -15.91 28.02
CA MET A 25 8.91 -17.20 28.68
C MET A 25 8.85 -18.33 27.65
N THR A 26 9.91 -19.13 27.55
CA THR A 26 9.80 -20.49 27.02
C THR A 26 9.47 -21.43 28.18
N THR A 27 8.22 -21.83 28.31
CA THR A 27 7.79 -22.85 29.28
C THR A 27 8.55 -24.16 29.04
N SER A 28 9.13 -24.75 30.08
CA SER A 28 9.76 -26.07 30.04
C SER A 28 9.69 -26.75 31.40
N SER A 29 8.87 -27.80 31.48
CA SER A 29 8.78 -28.86 32.51
C SER A 29 7.57 -29.73 32.12
N ALA A 30 7.59 -31.06 32.04
CA ALA A 30 8.65 -32.09 31.99
C ALA A 30 8.05 -33.29 31.21
N ASP A 31 8.71 -34.38 30.82
CA ASP A 31 10.07 -34.94 31.02
C ASP A 31 10.43 -35.73 29.71
N GLY A 32 11.59 -36.37 29.52
CA GLY A 32 12.74 -36.54 30.41
C GLY A 32 13.93 -37.25 29.73
N THR A 33 14.87 -37.72 30.54
CA THR A 33 16.06 -38.55 30.18
C THR A 33 17.15 -37.92 29.28
N ALA A 34 18.00 -37.13 29.93
CA ALA A 34 19.47 -37.21 29.93
C ALA A 34 20.25 -37.92 28.78
N ALA A 35 20.99 -37.12 27.99
CA ALA A 35 22.42 -37.25 27.63
C ALA A 35 22.79 -36.11 26.64
N GLY A 36 24.00 -35.53 26.59
CA GLY A 36 25.22 -35.85 27.33
C GLY A 36 26.49 -35.35 26.63
N TYR A 37 26.58 -34.04 26.37
CA TYR A 37 27.80 -33.25 26.03
C TYR A 37 28.65 -33.60 24.78
N ASN A 38 29.01 -32.56 24.02
CA ASN A 38 29.90 -32.56 22.84
C ASN A 38 31.39 -32.52 23.28
N PRO A 39 32.38 -32.97 22.48
CA PRO A 39 33.21 -31.94 21.80
C PRO A 39 33.95 -32.34 20.49
N GLU A 40 34.50 -31.28 19.87
CA GLU A 40 35.81 -31.20 19.20
C GLU A 40 36.01 -31.52 17.71
N MET A 41 37.20 -31.14 17.22
CA MET A 41 37.45 -30.61 15.88
C MET A 41 38.47 -31.43 15.05
N THR A 42 38.50 -31.15 13.73
CA THR A 42 39.65 -31.33 12.80
C THR A 42 40.13 -32.78 12.49
N PRO A 43 41.05 -32.98 11.53
CA PRO A 43 41.03 -32.53 10.12
C PRO A 43 41.30 -33.69 9.13
N GLY A 44 41.03 -33.51 7.83
CA GLY A 44 41.35 -34.55 6.82
C GLY A 44 41.37 -34.09 5.36
N TYR A 45 42.57 -33.93 4.80
CA TYR A 45 42.84 -33.93 3.35
C TYR A 45 42.41 -35.29 2.73
N THR A 46 42.24 -35.51 1.42
CA THR A 46 43.16 -35.30 0.27
C THR A 46 42.37 -35.52 -1.07
N PRO A 47 42.94 -35.39 -2.30
CA PRO A 47 42.25 -34.62 -3.36
C PRO A 47 42.14 -35.34 -4.73
N THR A 48 41.84 -34.56 -5.78
CA THR A 48 42.02 -34.86 -7.22
C THR A 48 40.96 -35.78 -7.86
N SER A 49 40.69 -35.72 -9.18
CA SER A 49 41.46 -35.06 -10.24
C SER A 49 40.61 -34.58 -11.44
N GLN A 50 41.18 -33.60 -12.17
CA GLN A 50 41.03 -33.36 -13.63
C GLN A 50 39.68 -32.83 -14.14
N GLN A 51 39.63 -31.57 -14.63
CA GLN A 51 40.02 -31.12 -15.99
C GLN A 51 38.99 -31.52 -17.06
N ASN A 52 38.57 -30.69 -18.03
CA ASN A 52 38.87 -29.30 -18.42
C ASN A 52 37.59 -28.72 -19.08
N HIS A 53 37.50 -27.41 -19.32
CA HIS A 53 37.43 -26.86 -20.68
C HIS A 53 37.39 -25.32 -20.74
N LYS A 54 38.50 -24.76 -21.24
CA LYS A 54 38.63 -23.51 -22.04
C LYS A 54 37.95 -22.23 -21.54
N LYS A 55 38.76 -21.30 -21.04
CA LYS A 55 38.43 -19.87 -20.98
C LYS A 55 38.48 -19.26 -22.39
N THR A 56 37.37 -18.72 -22.86
CA THR A 56 37.33 -17.78 -23.99
C THR A 56 36.96 -16.41 -23.41
N GLY A 57 37.75 -15.38 -23.69
CA GLY A 57 37.60 -14.07 -23.04
C GLY A 57 36.34 -13.33 -23.51
N ILE A 58 35.54 -12.84 -22.55
CA ILE A 58 34.51 -11.84 -22.81
C ILE A 58 35.18 -10.47 -22.69
N ILE A 59 35.38 -9.81 -23.83
CA ILE A 59 35.44 -8.35 -23.93
C ILE A 59 34.22 -7.94 -24.75
N ALA A 60 33.62 -6.81 -24.35
CA ALA A 60 32.34 -6.24 -24.81
C ALA A 60 31.05 -6.79 -24.16
N ILE A 61 30.06 -5.89 -24.07
CA ILE A 61 28.71 -6.06 -23.48
C ILE A 61 28.63 -5.97 -21.94
N VAL A 62 28.88 -4.76 -21.39
CA VAL A 62 27.98 -4.15 -20.38
C VAL A 62 27.66 -2.68 -20.75
N ALA A 63 27.63 -2.37 -22.06
CA ALA A 63 27.04 -1.13 -22.56
C ALA A 63 25.49 -1.18 -22.58
N ILE A 64 24.91 -2.37 -22.39
CA ILE A 64 23.45 -2.59 -22.40
C ILE A 64 22.79 -2.13 -21.10
N VAL A 65 23.44 -2.26 -19.93
CA VAL A 65 22.87 -1.82 -18.65
C VAL A 65 22.73 -0.29 -18.60
N ALA A 66 23.70 0.44 -19.16
CA ALA A 66 23.60 1.90 -19.29
C ALA A 66 22.53 2.32 -20.32
N ALA A 67 22.40 1.61 -21.45
CA ALA A 67 21.39 1.92 -22.47
C ALA A 67 19.95 1.68 -21.98
N VAL A 68 19.71 0.61 -21.20
CA VAL A 68 18.38 0.33 -20.61
C VAL A 68 18.03 1.36 -19.53
N LEU A 69 18.98 1.77 -18.69
CA LEU A 69 18.74 2.83 -17.69
C LEU A 69 18.49 4.19 -18.35
N ILE A 70 19.14 4.50 -19.47
CA ILE A 70 18.86 5.71 -20.24
C ILE A 70 17.50 5.62 -20.95
N ALA A 71 17.08 4.46 -21.45
CA ALA A 71 15.73 4.30 -22.02
C ALA A 71 14.63 4.54 -20.96
N VAL A 72 14.79 4.01 -19.75
CA VAL A 72 13.85 4.25 -18.63
C VAL A 72 13.89 5.72 -18.19
N ALA A 73 15.07 6.34 -18.10
CA ALA A 73 15.21 7.76 -17.77
C ALA A 73 14.65 8.69 -18.85
N VAL A 74 14.76 8.34 -20.13
CA VAL A 74 14.19 9.12 -21.24
C VAL A 74 12.66 9.03 -21.24
N ILE A 75 12.08 7.86 -20.98
CA ILE A 75 10.63 7.71 -20.78
C ILE A 75 10.14 8.61 -19.61
N PHE A 76 10.84 8.61 -18.47
CA PHE A 76 10.52 9.52 -17.36
C PHE A 76 10.76 11.00 -17.67
N SER A 77 11.74 11.35 -18.51
CA SER A 77 12.01 12.75 -18.90
C SER A 77 10.99 13.31 -19.90
N ILE A 78 10.26 12.45 -20.64
CA ILE A 78 9.18 12.87 -21.55
C ILE A 78 7.90 13.21 -20.76
N PHE A 79 7.75 12.74 -19.51
CA PHE A 79 6.60 13.07 -18.65
C PHE A 79 6.64 14.48 -18.01
N HIS A 80 7.54 15.38 -18.45
CA HIS A 80 7.63 16.76 -17.96
C HIS A 80 6.65 17.76 -18.62
N ALA A 81 5.47 17.31 -19.06
CA ALA A 81 4.41 18.20 -19.56
C ALA A 81 2.96 17.68 -19.40
N VAL A 82 2.73 16.57 -18.70
CA VAL A 82 1.37 16.06 -18.41
C VAL A 82 0.91 16.68 -17.10
N LYS A 83 0.11 17.75 -17.18
CA LYS A 83 -0.35 18.57 -16.05
C LYS A 83 -1.37 17.88 -15.11
N GLY A 84 -1.53 16.56 -15.18
CA GLY A 84 -2.53 15.80 -14.46
C GLY A 84 -1.95 14.76 -13.50
N ARG A 85 -2.77 14.37 -12.52
CA ARG A 85 -2.45 13.35 -11.50
C ARG A 85 -2.39 11.96 -12.15
N SER A 86 -1.46 11.09 -11.73
CA SER A 86 -1.42 9.67 -12.16
C SER A 86 -2.42 8.83 -11.34
N PRO A 87 -2.79 7.61 -11.79
CA PRO A 87 -3.77 6.80 -11.07
C PRO A 87 -3.26 6.40 -9.67
N GLU A 88 -1.98 6.02 -9.56
CA GLU A 88 -1.35 5.69 -8.29
C GLU A 88 -1.29 6.91 -7.36
N LYS A 89 -1.06 8.11 -7.91
CA LYS A 89 -1.09 9.36 -7.13
C LYS A 89 -2.49 9.81 -6.74
N THR A 90 -3.51 9.29 -7.39
CA THR A 90 -4.92 9.54 -7.06
C THR A 90 -5.34 8.69 -5.86
N VAL A 91 -5.01 7.39 -5.89
CA VAL A 91 -5.18 6.47 -4.76
C VAL A 91 -4.35 6.89 -3.55
N ASP A 92 -3.09 7.28 -3.76
CA ASP A 92 -2.20 7.80 -2.69
C ASP A 92 -2.80 9.03 -1.99
N GLN A 93 -3.40 9.95 -2.75
CA GLN A 93 -4.11 11.09 -2.16
C GLN A 93 -5.34 10.64 -1.37
N LEU A 94 -6.22 9.80 -1.95
CA LEU A 94 -7.42 9.32 -1.26
C LEU A 94 -7.07 8.68 0.09
N VAL A 95 -6.18 7.69 0.08
CA VAL A 95 -5.85 6.91 1.28
C VAL A 95 -5.11 7.76 2.32
N THR A 96 -4.20 8.65 1.89
CA THR A 96 -3.53 9.55 2.87
C THR A 96 -4.44 10.64 3.41
N SER A 97 -5.46 11.09 2.67
CA SER A 97 -6.49 12.00 3.18
C SER A 97 -7.45 11.29 4.14
N MET A 98 -7.82 10.03 3.88
CA MET A 98 -8.54 9.19 4.84
C MET A 98 -7.76 9.03 6.16
N PHE A 99 -6.44 8.74 6.10
CA PHE A 99 -5.62 8.61 7.32
C PHE A 99 -5.47 9.94 8.09
N LYS A 100 -5.59 11.08 7.39
CA LYS A 100 -5.53 12.42 7.99
C LYS A 100 -6.90 12.95 8.43
N LEU A 101 -7.97 12.22 8.17
CA LEU A 101 -9.34 12.68 8.41
C LEU A 101 -9.62 14.01 7.67
N ASP A 102 -9.16 14.08 6.42
CA ASP A 102 -9.14 15.27 5.55
C ASP A 102 -10.22 15.16 4.46
N ALA A 103 -11.41 15.70 4.73
CA ALA A 103 -12.57 15.68 3.84
C ALA A 103 -12.28 16.36 2.49
N ASP A 104 -11.69 17.57 2.52
CA ASP A 104 -11.28 18.31 1.32
C ASP A 104 -10.31 17.49 0.47
N GLY A 105 -9.31 16.86 1.11
CA GLY A 105 -8.33 16.03 0.43
C GLY A 105 -8.91 14.78 -0.25
N ILE A 106 -9.96 14.17 0.34
CA ILE A 106 -10.76 13.09 -0.26
C ILE A 106 -11.54 13.62 -1.48
N ILE A 107 -12.27 14.73 -1.32
CA ILE A 107 -13.10 15.34 -2.36
C ILE A 107 -12.27 15.80 -3.56
N ASP A 108 -11.06 16.32 -3.32
CA ASP A 108 -10.11 16.68 -4.38
C ASP A 108 -9.61 15.47 -5.20
N THR A 109 -10.02 14.23 -4.86
CA THR A 109 -9.81 13.03 -5.68
C THR A 109 -10.94 12.72 -6.66
N PHE A 110 -12.13 13.28 -6.48
CA PHE A 110 -13.28 13.06 -7.37
C PHE A 110 -13.26 14.01 -8.58
N PRO A 111 -13.99 13.67 -9.68
CA PRO A 111 -14.22 14.59 -10.79
C PRO A 111 -14.93 15.87 -10.30
N LYS A 112 -14.45 17.03 -10.76
CA LYS A 112 -15.03 18.31 -10.33
C LYS A 112 -16.42 18.52 -10.89
N GLU A 113 -16.67 17.96 -12.05
CA GLU A 113 -17.95 17.96 -12.75
C GLU A 113 -19.01 17.17 -11.96
N ALA A 114 -18.66 16.01 -11.39
CA ALA A 114 -19.54 15.25 -10.49
C ALA A 114 -19.80 16.00 -9.18
N VAL A 115 -18.76 16.54 -8.55
CA VAL A 115 -18.88 17.39 -7.34
C VAL A 115 -19.73 18.64 -7.59
N ASN A 116 -19.66 19.22 -8.80
CA ASN A 116 -20.48 20.38 -9.17
C ASN A 116 -21.93 19.98 -9.45
N LYS A 117 -22.19 18.78 -9.99
CA LYS A 117 -23.54 18.26 -10.22
C LYS A 117 -24.34 18.18 -8.91
N LEU A 118 -23.75 17.60 -7.86
CA LEU A 118 -24.33 17.55 -6.51
C LEU A 118 -24.61 18.96 -5.93
N LYS A 119 -23.75 19.94 -6.24
CA LYS A 119 -23.94 21.36 -5.84
C LYS A 119 -25.09 22.04 -6.58
N GLU A 120 -25.28 21.73 -7.86
CA GLU A 120 -26.36 22.28 -8.67
C GLU A 120 -27.73 21.69 -8.30
N GLU A 121 -27.77 20.43 -7.89
CA GLU A 121 -28.99 19.77 -7.39
C GLU A 121 -29.35 20.18 -5.96
N GLY A 122 -28.38 20.75 -5.23
CA GLY A 122 -28.57 21.37 -3.92
C GLY A 122 -28.39 20.42 -2.74
N ASN A 123 -27.95 19.19 -2.98
CA ASN A 123 -27.71 18.20 -1.92
C ASN A 123 -26.29 18.31 -1.32
N TRP A 124 -25.34 18.91 -2.07
CA TRP A 124 -23.91 18.91 -1.71
C TRP A 124 -23.61 19.39 -0.29
N ASP A 125 -24.30 20.43 0.20
CA ASP A 125 -24.01 20.97 1.54
C ASP A 125 -24.37 19.94 2.62
N ASP A 126 -25.47 19.20 2.46
CA ASP A 126 -25.86 18.10 3.36
C ASP A 126 -24.90 16.90 3.25
N GLU A 127 -24.49 16.53 2.03
CA GLU A 127 -23.57 15.39 1.78
C GLU A 127 -22.14 15.68 2.26
N TYR A 128 -21.70 16.93 2.15
CA TYR A 128 -20.43 17.39 2.70
C TYR A 128 -20.45 17.42 4.23
N ASP A 129 -21.52 17.96 4.83
CA ASP A 129 -21.69 17.98 6.28
C ASP A 129 -21.82 16.56 6.86
N ASP A 130 -22.45 15.61 6.15
CA ASP A 130 -22.49 14.19 6.53
C ASP A 130 -21.10 13.53 6.46
N LEU A 131 -20.31 13.80 5.41
CA LEU A 131 -18.93 13.31 5.31
C LEU A 131 -18.05 13.86 6.45
N VAL A 132 -18.14 15.17 6.72
CA VAL A 132 -17.41 15.81 7.83
C VAL A 132 -17.88 15.24 9.18
N SER A 133 -19.18 15.06 9.39
CA SER A 133 -19.74 14.49 10.61
C SER A 133 -19.31 13.04 10.83
N GLY A 134 -19.24 12.24 9.76
CA GLY A 134 -18.69 10.87 9.80
C GLY A 134 -17.22 10.86 10.19
N ILE A 135 -16.43 11.76 9.61
CA ILE A 135 -15.01 11.95 9.93
C ILE A 135 -14.80 12.41 11.39
N GLU A 136 -15.60 13.37 11.88
CA GLU A 136 -15.56 13.81 13.28
C GLU A 136 -15.97 12.69 14.25
N SER A 137 -16.97 11.88 13.89
CA SER A 137 -17.38 10.71 14.66
C SER A 137 -16.25 9.68 14.77
N ILE A 138 -15.54 9.40 13.66
CA ILE A 138 -14.33 8.57 13.66
C ILE A 138 -13.28 9.19 14.59
N ALA A 139 -12.94 10.47 14.44
CA ALA A 139 -11.97 11.18 15.27
C ALA A 139 -12.30 11.08 16.78
N GLN A 140 -13.56 11.25 17.15
CA GLN A 140 -14.04 11.12 18.53
C GLN A 140 -13.96 9.68 19.04
N SER A 141 -14.27 8.68 18.19
CA SER A 141 -14.25 7.26 18.55
C SER A 141 -12.84 6.72 18.80
N VAL A 142 -11.86 7.16 18.00
CA VAL A 142 -10.46 6.74 18.12
C VAL A 142 -9.69 7.57 19.14
N GLY A 143 -10.06 8.84 19.31
CA GLY A 143 -9.51 9.79 20.28
C GLY A 143 -8.09 10.27 19.97
N GLU A 144 -7.58 11.23 20.74
CA GLU A 144 -6.25 11.84 20.57
C GLU A 144 -5.05 10.87 20.63
N TYR A 145 -5.28 9.62 21.07
CA TYR A 145 -4.24 8.60 21.23
C TYR A 145 -4.03 7.73 19.98
N VAL A 146 -4.92 7.81 18.99
CA VAL A 146 -4.83 7.04 17.74
C VAL A 146 -4.35 7.94 16.62
N ASP A 147 -3.06 7.78 16.31
CA ASP A 147 -2.44 8.39 15.14
C ASP A 147 -2.63 7.44 13.95
N LEU A 148 -3.66 7.71 13.13
CA LEU A 148 -4.00 6.87 11.99
C LEU A 148 -2.89 6.83 10.93
N GLU A 149 -2.12 7.90 10.73
CA GLU A 149 -0.94 7.90 9.84
C GLU A 149 0.19 6.98 10.35
N LYS A 150 0.25 6.67 11.65
CA LYS A 150 1.18 5.70 12.24
C LYS A 150 0.61 4.29 12.40
N MET A 151 -0.71 4.17 12.56
CA MET A 151 -1.40 2.88 12.77
C MET A 151 -1.80 2.22 11.46
N CYS A 152 -2.17 3.00 10.45
CA CYS A 152 -2.57 2.51 9.14
C CYS A 152 -1.41 2.58 8.15
N SER A 153 -1.39 1.61 7.23
CA SER A 153 -0.48 1.59 6.08
C SER A 153 -1.20 0.92 4.92
N TYR A 154 -0.85 1.28 3.69
CA TYR A 154 -1.47 0.68 2.51
C TYR A 154 -0.40 0.28 1.48
N LYS A 155 -0.78 -0.61 0.57
CA LYS A 155 -0.05 -0.87 -0.68
C LYS A 155 -1.05 -1.15 -1.80
N ILE A 156 -0.70 -0.73 -3.01
CA ILE A 156 -1.39 -1.16 -4.23
C ILE A 156 -0.80 -2.53 -4.59
N THR A 157 -1.63 -3.58 -4.57
CA THR A 157 -1.20 -4.96 -4.83
C THR A 157 -1.38 -5.35 -6.30
N GLU A 158 -2.40 -4.81 -6.95
CA GLU A 158 -2.71 -5.04 -8.35
C GLU A 158 -3.18 -3.75 -9.04
N THR A 159 -3.04 -3.69 -10.36
CA THR A 159 -3.58 -2.62 -11.19
C THR A 159 -3.97 -3.23 -12.52
N LYS A 160 -5.27 -3.33 -12.77
CA LYS A 160 -5.85 -3.84 -14.02
C LYS A 160 -6.25 -2.64 -14.88
N ASP A 161 -5.95 -2.69 -16.17
CA ASP A 161 -6.59 -1.81 -17.15
C ASP A 161 -8.04 -2.27 -17.34
N ALA A 162 -8.99 -1.34 -17.31
CA ALA A 162 -10.38 -1.65 -17.66
C ALA A 162 -10.50 -1.93 -19.17
N THR A 163 -11.45 -2.79 -19.53
CA THR A 163 -11.81 -3.09 -20.91
C THR A 163 -12.60 -1.94 -21.55
N GLU A 164 -12.73 -1.98 -22.89
CA GLU A 164 -13.56 -0.99 -23.60
C GLU A 164 -15.04 -1.05 -23.18
N ASP A 165 -15.54 -2.24 -22.80
CA ASP A 165 -16.91 -2.45 -22.32
C ASP A 165 -17.07 -1.88 -20.89
N GLU A 166 -16.18 -2.17 -19.95
CA GLU A 166 -16.20 -1.58 -18.58
C GLU A 166 -16.07 -0.05 -18.61
N ILE A 167 -15.27 0.52 -19.53
CA ILE A 167 -15.18 1.99 -19.71
C ILE A 167 -16.48 2.55 -20.29
N ALA A 168 -17.22 1.79 -21.10
CA ALA A 168 -18.51 2.21 -21.64
C ALA A 168 -19.60 2.17 -20.56
N GLU A 169 -19.62 1.15 -19.70
CA GLU A 169 -20.53 1.07 -18.54
C GLU A 169 -20.30 2.27 -17.58
N ILE A 170 -19.04 2.56 -17.22
CA ILE A 170 -18.71 3.74 -16.39
C ILE A 170 -19.11 5.06 -17.09
N GLN A 171 -19.04 5.16 -18.42
CA GLN A 171 -19.50 6.35 -19.13
C GLN A 171 -21.04 6.48 -19.11
N GLU A 172 -21.77 5.35 -19.16
CA GLU A 172 -23.24 5.33 -19.06
C GLU A 172 -23.71 5.84 -17.68
N ASP A 173 -23.06 5.45 -16.58
CA ASP A 173 -23.35 5.96 -15.23
C ASP A 173 -23.27 7.51 -15.16
N TYR A 174 -22.24 8.10 -15.77
CA TYR A 174 -22.06 9.57 -15.78
C TYR A 174 -23.04 10.27 -16.72
N ASP A 175 -23.37 9.65 -17.86
CA ASP A 175 -24.32 10.19 -18.83
C ASP A 175 -25.76 10.17 -18.26
N ASP A 176 -26.14 9.13 -17.52
CA ASP A 176 -27.45 8.99 -16.86
C ASP A 176 -27.62 9.97 -15.69
N GLU A 177 -26.57 10.19 -14.88
CA GLU A 177 -26.52 11.27 -13.89
C GLU A 177 -26.36 12.68 -14.52
N GLY A 178 -26.26 12.77 -15.85
CA GLY A 178 -26.20 14.03 -16.59
C GLY A 178 -24.91 14.85 -16.34
N ILE A 179 -23.80 14.18 -16.07
CA ILE A 179 -22.48 14.78 -15.82
C ILE A 179 -21.67 14.79 -17.12
N ASP A 180 -21.60 15.95 -17.80
CA ASP A 180 -20.89 16.10 -19.08
C ASP A 180 -19.35 15.98 -18.94
N VAL A 181 -18.87 14.74 -18.89
CA VAL A 181 -17.46 14.37 -18.94
C VAL A 181 -17.21 13.27 -19.94
N LYS A 182 -15.97 13.20 -20.45
CA LYS A 182 -15.52 12.06 -21.26
C LYS A 182 -14.48 11.24 -20.51
N ILE A 183 -14.87 10.02 -20.15
CA ILE A 183 -13.95 8.99 -19.67
C ILE A 183 -13.06 8.55 -20.85
N LYS A 184 -11.74 8.53 -20.64
CA LYS A 184 -10.76 8.20 -21.69
C LYS A 184 -10.04 6.86 -21.48
N ASP A 185 -10.12 6.34 -20.26
CA ASP A 185 -9.28 5.30 -19.69
C ASP A 185 -9.84 5.03 -18.28
N ALA A 186 -9.80 3.78 -17.81
CA ALA A 186 -10.10 3.46 -16.42
C ALA A 186 -9.20 2.31 -15.94
N LYS A 187 -8.99 2.22 -14.63
CA LYS A 187 -8.22 1.14 -13.99
C LYS A 187 -8.89 0.69 -12.71
N ILE A 188 -8.79 -0.60 -12.43
CA ILE A 188 -9.21 -1.21 -11.18
C ILE A 188 -7.95 -1.48 -10.37
N MET A 189 -7.82 -0.86 -9.19
CA MET A 189 -6.61 -0.87 -8.37
C MET A 189 -6.90 -1.52 -7.03
N THR A 190 -6.42 -2.75 -6.83
CA THR A 190 -6.55 -3.45 -5.55
C THR A 190 -5.63 -2.80 -4.51
N VAL A 191 -6.22 -2.25 -3.45
CA VAL A 191 -5.53 -1.58 -2.35
C VAL A 191 -5.64 -2.44 -1.10
N GLU A 192 -4.52 -2.99 -0.65
CA GLU A 192 -4.44 -3.70 0.62
C GLU A 192 -4.16 -2.69 1.74
N LEU A 193 -5.15 -2.47 2.61
CA LEU A 193 -5.06 -1.65 3.81
C LEU A 193 -4.66 -2.53 5.00
N THR A 194 -3.70 -2.08 5.81
CA THR A 194 -3.30 -2.74 7.05
C THR A 194 -3.41 -1.77 8.22
N ILE A 195 -4.22 -2.14 9.22
CA ILE A 195 -4.43 -1.40 10.47
C ILE A 195 -3.68 -2.14 11.59
N ASN A 196 -2.78 -1.45 12.28
CA ASN A 196 -1.98 -1.99 13.37
C ASN A 196 -2.39 -1.37 14.71
N ILE A 197 -3.16 -2.12 15.50
CA ILE A 197 -3.64 -1.68 16.82
C ILE A 197 -2.75 -2.30 17.91
N PRO A 198 -1.99 -1.51 18.69
CA PRO A 198 -0.93 -2.02 19.58
C PRO A 198 -1.33 -3.11 20.59
N ILE A 199 -2.61 -3.23 20.93
CA ILE A 199 -3.14 -4.22 21.89
C ILE A 199 -3.89 -5.39 21.23
N TYR A 200 -4.31 -5.28 19.96
CA TYR A 200 -5.08 -6.32 19.25
C TYR A 200 -4.28 -6.99 18.12
N GLY A 201 -3.22 -6.33 17.62
CA GLY A 201 -2.38 -6.83 16.53
C GLY A 201 -2.63 -6.06 15.23
N SER A 202 -2.19 -6.64 14.12
CA SER A 202 -2.43 -6.09 12.78
C SER A 202 -3.52 -6.87 12.07
N GLU A 203 -4.52 -6.16 11.57
CA GLU A 203 -5.52 -6.68 10.63
C GLU A 203 -5.28 -6.05 9.26
N THR A 204 -5.61 -6.81 8.21
CA THR A 204 -5.33 -6.46 6.82
C THR A 204 -6.53 -6.83 5.99
N ASP A 205 -7.01 -5.90 5.17
CA ASP A 205 -8.12 -6.08 4.24
C ASP A 205 -7.74 -5.54 2.86
N SER A 206 -8.56 -5.80 1.83
CA SER A 206 -8.29 -5.34 0.46
C SER A 206 -9.55 -4.93 -0.28
N GLU A 207 -9.51 -3.73 -0.86
CA GLU A 207 -10.62 -3.14 -1.62
C GLU A 207 -10.18 -2.82 -3.06
N ASP A 208 -11.09 -2.98 -4.03
CA ASP A 208 -10.81 -2.65 -5.44
C ASP A 208 -11.27 -1.22 -5.74
N ILE A 209 -10.31 -0.30 -5.89
CA ILE A 209 -10.60 1.11 -6.16
C ILE A 209 -10.59 1.37 -7.66
N VAL A 210 -11.72 1.84 -8.20
CA VAL A 210 -11.84 2.30 -9.58
C VAL A 210 -11.28 3.71 -9.71
N VAL A 211 -10.38 3.91 -10.66
CA VAL A 211 -9.89 5.24 -11.06
C VAL A 211 -10.12 5.48 -12.55
N ILE A 212 -10.61 6.69 -12.85
CA ILE A 212 -11.03 7.11 -14.19
C ILE A 212 -10.19 8.29 -14.68
N LYS A 213 -9.99 8.37 -15.99
CA LYS A 213 -9.17 9.41 -16.62
C LYS A 213 -10.02 10.40 -17.40
N ILE A 214 -10.16 11.60 -16.84
CA ILE A 214 -10.84 12.72 -17.49
C ILE A 214 -9.78 13.73 -17.95
N GLY A 215 -9.86 14.11 -19.23
CA GLY A 215 -8.92 15.06 -19.83
C GLY A 215 -7.48 14.52 -19.91
N ASN A 216 -6.67 14.79 -18.89
CA ASN A 216 -5.27 14.36 -18.77
C ASN A 216 -4.88 13.99 -17.33
N SER A 217 -5.87 13.89 -16.44
CA SER A 217 -5.74 13.60 -15.01
C SER A 217 -6.54 12.35 -14.67
N TRP A 218 -6.13 11.66 -13.60
CA TRP A 218 -6.88 10.57 -13.01
C TRP A 218 -7.62 11.04 -11.75
N TYR A 219 -8.78 10.42 -11.50
CA TYR A 219 -9.71 10.69 -10.41
C TYR A 219 -10.20 9.35 -9.84
N ILE A 220 -10.57 9.31 -8.55
CA ILE A 220 -11.38 8.21 -8.02
C ILE A 220 -12.74 8.31 -8.69
N ASP A 221 -13.33 7.18 -9.08
CA ASP A 221 -14.72 7.16 -9.54
C ASP A 221 -15.68 7.05 -8.34
N PRO A 222 -16.37 8.13 -7.91
CA PRO A 222 -17.34 8.06 -6.82
C PRO A 222 -18.56 7.16 -7.10
N MET A 223 -18.91 6.88 -8.36
CA MET A 223 -20.10 6.08 -8.68
C MET A 223 -19.90 4.59 -8.35
N ASN A 224 -18.67 4.10 -8.51
CA ASN A 224 -18.25 2.74 -8.14
C ASN A 224 -17.51 2.69 -6.79
N PHE A 225 -17.65 3.73 -5.96
CA PHE A 225 -16.95 3.82 -4.67
C PHE A 225 -17.83 3.33 -3.51
N SER A 226 -17.71 2.05 -3.15
CA SER A 226 -18.28 1.54 -1.90
C SER A 226 -17.42 1.96 -0.70
N LEU A 227 -18.07 2.48 0.35
CA LEU A 227 -17.51 2.71 1.69
C LEU A 227 -18.17 1.78 2.72
#